data_AF-A0A2J0L5Q8-F1
#
_entry.id   AF-A0A2J0L5Q8-F1
#
_cell.length_a   1.000
_cell.length_b   1.000
_cell.length_c   1.000
_cell.angle_alpha   90.00
_cell.angle_beta   90.00
_cell.angle_gamma   90.00
#
_symmetry.space_group_name_H-M   'P 1'
#
loop_
_entity.id
_entity.type
_entity.pdbx_description
1 polymer ?
#
loop_
_entity_poly.entity_id
_entity_poly.type
_entity_poly.pdbx_seq_one_letter_code
_entity_poly.pdbx_strand_id
1 'polypeptide(L)'
;MEGRLTLKVSLKKRTKKSSIRLTGKTGKYLTVVISVNGQVKATLRAKKKGKFAARISLELGANTVSVQASNSTGTKTVTKIIQRR
;
A
#
# COMPACT_ATOMS: atom_id res chain seq x y z
N MET A 1 -19.82 7.10 -8.12
CA MET A 1 -19.00 6.47 -9.19
C MET A 1 -17.55 6.32 -8.74
N GLU A 2 -17.12 5.07 -8.59
CA GLU A 2 -15.73 4.69 -8.31
C GLU A 2 -14.84 4.97 -9.53
N GLY A 3 -13.53 5.14 -9.30
CA GLY A 3 -12.57 5.34 -10.38
C GLY A 3 -12.17 4.04 -11.07
N ARG A 4 -11.54 4.18 -12.25
CA ARG A 4 -10.87 3.07 -12.93
C ARG A 4 -9.85 2.41 -11.99
N LEU A 5 -9.87 1.08 -11.95
CA LEU A 5 -8.97 0.29 -11.13
C LEU A 5 -7.52 0.41 -11.63
N THR A 6 -6.71 1.17 -10.88
CA THR A 6 -5.28 1.38 -11.12
C THR A 6 -4.56 1.29 -9.78
N LEU A 7 -3.29 0.90 -9.76
CA LEU A 7 -2.52 0.90 -8.52
C LEU A 7 -1.03 1.11 -8.81
N LYS A 8 -0.45 2.15 -8.19
CA LYS A 8 0.99 2.44 -8.21
C LYS A 8 1.43 2.79 -6.79
N VAL A 9 2.52 2.19 -6.33
CA VAL A 9 3.05 2.40 -4.98
C VAL A 9 4.52 2.83 -5.03
N SER A 10 4.83 3.86 -4.26
CA SER A 10 6.18 4.38 -4.08
C SER A 10 6.68 4.00 -2.69
N LEU A 11 7.70 3.14 -2.69
CA LEU A 11 8.33 2.57 -1.50
C LEU A 11 9.82 2.40 -1.77
N LYS A 12 10.63 2.65 -0.73
CA LYS A 12 12.07 2.37 -0.78
C LYS A 12 12.30 0.86 -0.71
N LYS A 13 13.35 0.37 -1.39
CA LYS A 13 13.76 -1.05 -1.31
C LYS A 13 14.41 -1.41 0.03
N ARG A 14 15.00 -0.43 0.74
CA ARG A 14 15.73 -0.62 1.99
C ARG A 14 15.54 0.57 2.95
N THR A 15 15.65 0.33 4.25
CA THR A 15 15.56 1.37 5.31
C THR A 15 16.23 0.91 6.60
N LYS A 16 16.67 1.84 7.45
CA LYS A 16 17.06 1.56 8.84
C LYS A 16 15.93 1.81 9.85
N LYS A 17 14.88 2.51 9.42
CA LYS A 17 13.76 2.91 10.27
C LYS A 17 12.80 1.74 10.51
N SER A 18 12.30 1.62 11.73
CA SER A 18 11.24 0.68 12.13
C SER A 18 9.87 1.01 11.56
N SER A 19 9.69 2.21 11.00
CA SER A 19 8.49 2.59 10.27
C SER A 19 8.82 3.41 9.03
N ILE A 20 7.97 3.29 8.01
CA ILE A 20 8.09 4.07 6.79
C ILE A 20 6.75 4.66 6.39
N ARG A 21 6.80 5.74 5.62
CA ARG A 21 5.63 6.32 4.97
C ARG A 21 5.47 5.69 3.59
N LEU A 22 4.43 4.86 3.45
CA LEU A 22 3.98 4.33 2.17
C LEU A 22 3.12 5.39 1.49
N THR A 23 3.40 5.65 0.22
CA THR A 23 2.54 6.50 -0.61
C THR A 23 2.18 5.78 -1.89
N GLY A 24 1.00 6.06 -2.41
CA GLY A 24 0.56 5.47 -3.66
C GLY A 24 -0.56 6.26 -4.32
N LYS A 25 -0.89 5.81 -5.53
CA LYS A 25 -1.99 6.32 -6.32
C LYS A 25 -2.80 5.16 -6.87
N THR A 26 -4.11 5.25 -6.74
CA THR A 26 -5.10 4.32 -7.29
C THR A 26 -6.21 5.10 -7.99
N GLY A 27 -7.32 4.44 -8.34
CA GLY A 27 -8.54 5.13 -8.77
C GLY A 27 -9.12 6.02 -7.67
N LYS A 28 -9.99 6.97 -8.03
CA LYS A 28 -10.71 7.80 -7.05
C LYS A 28 -11.61 6.93 -6.17
N TYR A 29 -11.63 7.21 -4.86
CA TYR A 29 -12.54 6.61 -3.89
C TYR A 29 -12.46 5.10 -3.70
N LEU A 30 -11.39 4.45 -4.18
CA LEU A 30 -11.18 3.02 -4.00
C LEU A 30 -10.72 2.67 -2.59
N THR A 31 -11.10 1.48 -2.13
CA THR A 31 -10.60 0.90 -0.89
C THR A 31 -9.20 0.34 -1.13
N VAL A 32 -8.28 0.67 -0.24
CA VAL A 32 -6.89 0.21 -0.26
C VAL A 32 -6.59 -0.53 1.04
N VAL A 33 -6.14 -1.77 0.93
CA VAL A 33 -5.68 -2.61 2.04
C VAL A 33 -4.17 -2.75 1.93
N ILE A 34 -3.46 -2.53 3.03
CA ILE A 34 -2.01 -2.63 3.12
C ILE A 34 -1.66 -3.68 4.15
N SER A 35 -0.90 -4.68 3.73
CA SER A 35 -0.41 -5.76 4.58
C SER A 35 1.12 -5.81 4.58
N VAL A 36 1.70 -6.15 5.73
CA VAL A 36 3.14 -6.39 5.89
C VAL A 36 3.30 -7.78 6.48
N ASN A 37 4.09 -8.64 5.82
CA ASN A 37 4.31 -10.03 6.22
C ASN A 37 2.97 -10.80 6.41
N GLY A 38 2.02 -10.57 5.51
CA GLY A 38 0.68 -11.20 5.55
C GLY A 38 -0.31 -10.55 6.52
N GLN A 39 0.13 -9.72 7.47
CA GLN A 39 -0.77 -9.05 8.41
C GLN A 39 -1.25 -7.70 7.89
N VAL A 40 -2.57 -7.47 7.92
CA VAL A 40 -3.15 -6.18 7.57
C VAL A 40 -2.69 -5.12 8.58
N LYS A 41 -2.03 -4.07 8.10
CA LYS A 41 -1.55 -2.95 8.92
C LYS A 41 -2.40 -1.70 8.73
N ALA A 42 -3.06 -1.54 7.59
CA ALA A 42 -3.95 -0.41 7.34
C ALA A 42 -5.01 -0.73 6.28
N THR A 43 -6.21 -0.21 6.49
CA THR A 43 -7.28 -0.15 5.50
C THR A 43 -7.72 1.30 5.37
N LEU A 44 -7.74 1.83 4.16
CA LEU A 44 -8.01 3.24 3.92
C LEU A 44 -8.71 3.46 2.58
N ARG A 45 -9.39 4.59 2.44
CA ARG A 45 -10.04 4.98 1.19
C ARG A 45 -9.22 6.04 0.46
N ALA A 46 -8.96 5.85 -0.82
CA ALA A 46 -8.25 6.80 -1.65
C ALA A 46 -9.08 8.08 -1.88
N LYS A 47 -8.43 9.24 -1.89
CA LYS A 47 -9.11 10.55 -2.05
C LYS A 47 -9.60 10.78 -3.49
N LYS A 48 -10.25 11.93 -3.77
CA LYS A 48 -10.77 12.32 -5.11
C LYS A 48 -9.74 12.24 -6.25
N LYS A 49 -8.44 12.41 -5.96
CA LYS A 49 -7.33 12.28 -6.92
C LYS A 49 -6.65 10.90 -6.92
N GLY A 50 -7.22 9.92 -6.21
CA GLY A 50 -6.71 8.57 -6.05
C GLY A 50 -5.46 8.45 -5.18
N LYS A 51 -5.01 9.54 -4.54
CA LYS A 51 -3.83 9.53 -3.68
C LYS A 51 -4.15 8.89 -2.33
N PHE A 52 -3.20 8.12 -1.83
CA PHE A 52 -3.22 7.61 -0.46
C PHE A 52 -1.83 7.60 0.16
N ALA A 53 -1.81 7.61 1.49
CA ALA A 53 -0.59 7.45 2.28
C ALA A 53 -0.93 6.74 3.59
N ALA A 54 -0.01 5.91 4.06
CA ALA A 54 -0.08 5.25 5.36
C ALA A 54 1.31 5.19 5.98
N ARG A 55 1.38 5.13 7.31
CA ARG A 55 2.60 4.77 8.02
C ARG A 55 2.49 3.29 8.38
N ILE A 56 3.50 2.51 8.01
CA ILE A 56 3.55 1.08 8.30
C ILE A 56 4.82 0.77 9.09
N SER A 57 4.68 -0.11 10.08
CA SER A 57 5.79 -0.65 10.86
C SER A 57 6.43 -1.83 10.12
N LEU A 58 7.74 -1.99 10.30
CA LEU A 58 8.57 -3.02 9.69
C LEU A 58 9.35 -3.75 10.77
N GLU A 59 9.47 -5.06 10.64
CA GLU A 59 10.33 -5.92 11.45
C GLU A 59 11.78 -5.84 10.94
N LEU A 60 12.76 -6.19 11.77
CA LEU A 60 14.14 -6.34 11.29
C LEU A 60 14.19 -7.40 10.19
N GLY A 61 14.99 -7.17 9.15
CA GLY A 61 15.09 -8.10 8.02
C GLY A 61 14.15 -7.77 6.86
N ALA A 62 13.78 -8.80 6.09
CA ALA A 62 12.95 -8.66 4.90
C ALA A 62 11.48 -8.50 5.29
N ASN A 63 10.82 -7.48 4.75
CA ASN A 63 9.40 -7.22 4.96
C ASN A 63 8.66 -7.25 3.63
N THR A 64 7.70 -8.15 3.47
CA THR A 64 6.86 -8.26 2.28
C THR A 64 5.66 -7.35 2.44
N VAL A 65 5.66 -6.22 1.72
CA VAL A 65 4.58 -5.23 1.72
C VAL A 65 3.66 -5.51 0.54
N SER A 66 2.41 -5.88 0.82
CA SER A 66 1.36 -6.05 -0.17
C SER A 66 0.38 -4.87 -0.08
N VAL A 67 0.06 -4.27 -1.22
CA VAL A 67 -0.95 -3.22 -1.32
C VAL A 67 -2.00 -3.69 -2.31
N GLN A 68 -3.24 -3.75 -1.85
CA GLN A 68 -4.38 -4.16 -2.64
C GLN A 68 -5.34 -2.97 -2.78
N ALA A 69 -5.79 -2.68 -3.98
CA ALA A 69 -6.88 -1.75 -4.24
C ALA A 69 -8.04 -2.50 -4.89
N SER A 70 -9.26 -2.27 -4.44
CA SER A 70 -10.46 -2.90 -4.97
C SER A 70 -11.56 -1.91 -5.29
N ASN A 71 -12.42 -2.29 -6.23
CA ASN A 71 -13.64 -1.62 -6.61
C ASN A 71 -14.70 -2.68 -6.97
N SER A 72 -15.93 -2.27 -7.30
CA SER A 72 -16.99 -3.21 -7.67
C SER A 72 -16.66 -4.14 -8.86
N THR A 73 -15.68 -3.76 -9.68
CA THR A 73 -15.28 -4.51 -10.90
C THR A 73 -14.10 -5.46 -10.67
N GLY A 74 -13.43 -5.39 -9.52
CA GLY A 74 -12.32 -6.30 -9.20
C GLY A 74 -11.22 -5.69 -8.33
N THR A 75 -10.07 -6.34 -8.34
CA THR A 75 -8.96 -6.09 -7.42
C THR A 75 -7.62 -6.00 -8.16
N LYS A 76 -6.75 -5.07 -7.74
CA LYS A 76 -5.35 -4.99 -8.16
C LYS A 76 -4.44 -5.04 -6.95
N THR A 77 -3.36 -5.83 -7.06
CA THR A 77 -2.39 -6.01 -5.98
C THR A 77 -0.99 -5.65 -6.48
N VAL A 78 -0.23 -4.96 -5.64
CA VAL A 78 1.20 -4.69 -5.85
C VAL A 78 1.97 -5.13 -4.62
N THR A 79 2.94 -6.00 -4.82
CA THR A 79 3.82 -6.51 -3.77
C THR A 79 5.22 -5.93 -3.92
N LYS A 80 5.83 -5.49 -2.82
CA LYS A 80 7.21 -5.04 -2.75
C LYS A 80 7.89 -5.56 -1.50
N ILE A 81 9.14 -5.96 -1.63
CA ILE A 81 9.99 -6.32 -0.50
C ILE A 81 10.79 -5.10 -0.05
N ILE A 82 10.82 -4.86 1.25
CA ILE A 82 11.61 -3.82 1.90
C ILE A 82 12.55 -4.48 2.90
N GLN A 83 13.85 -4.29 2.71
CA GLN A 83 14.83 -4.74 3.70
C GLN A 83 15.00 -3.67 4.79
N ARG A 84 14.61 -3.99 6.02
CA ARG A 84 15.05 -3.26 7.20
C ARG A 84 16.42 -3.80 7.63
N ARG A 85 17.38 -2.90 7.82
CA ARG A 85 18.74 -3.20 8.32
C ARG A 85 19.01 -2.42 9.58
#